data_AF-E9I4U3-F1
#
_entry.id   AF-E9I4U3-F1
#
_cell.length_a   1.000
_cell.length_b   1.000
_cell.length_c   1.000
_cell.angle_alpha   90.00
_cell.angle_beta   90.00
_cell.angle_gamma   90.00
#
_symmetry.space_group_name_H-M   'P 1'
#
loop_
_entity.id
_entity.type
_entity.pdbx_description
1 polymer ?
#
loop_
_entity_poly.entity_id
_entity_poly.type
_entity_poly.pdbx_seq_one_letter_code
_entity_poly.pdbx_strand_id
1 'polypeptide(L)' 'AIFWDEQLTGPIGLVAEYSFLKELDVVKMFQLKPGCLPSISVKNILFITRPEVELMDCIADNLHRYE' A
#
# COMPACT_ATOMS: atom_id res chain seq x y z
N ALA A 1 0.94 -5.79 5.13
CA ALA A 1 0.40 -4.42 5.06
C ALA A 1 0.19 -4.06 3.60
N ILE A 2 -0.83 -3.25 3.29
CA ILE A 2 -1.08 -2.77 1.94
C ILE A 2 -0.82 -1.27 1.85
N PHE A 3 -0.11 -0.85 0.80
CA PHE A 3 0.10 0.55 0.43
C PHE A 3 -0.70 0.85 -0.84
N TRP A 4 -1.56 1.85 -0.76
CA TRP A 4 -2.54 2.19 -1.80
C TRP A 4 -2.17 3.47 -2.52
N ASP A 5 -2.27 3.45 -3.84
CA ASP A 5 -2.51 4.68 -4.60
C ASP A 5 -3.82 5.32 -4.12
N GLU A 6 -3.77 6.60 -3.79
CA GLU A 6 -4.90 7.37 -3.27
C GLU A 6 -6.11 7.30 -4.21
N GLN A 7 -5.89 7.32 -5.53
CA GLN A 7 -6.97 7.28 -6.51
C GLN A 7 -7.72 5.94 -6.56
N LEU A 8 -7.17 4.86 -5.99
CA LEU A 8 -7.82 3.56 -5.93
C LEU A 8 -8.67 3.35 -4.68
N THR A 9 -8.51 4.19 -3.65
CA THR A 9 -9.22 4.02 -2.36
C THR A 9 -10.73 4.18 -2.45
N GLY A 10 -11.23 5.05 -3.34
CA GLY A 10 -12.65 5.20 -3.62
C GLY A 10 -13.23 3.99 -4.37
N PRO A 11 -12.72 3.67 -5.58
CA PRO A 11 -13.19 2.53 -6.36
C PRO A 11 -13.13 1.19 -5.64
N ILE A 12 -12.08 0.92 -4.86
CA ILE A 12 -11.95 -0.36 -4.15
C ILE A 12 -13.04 -0.55 -3.10
N GLY A 13 -13.51 0.54 -2.47
CA GLY A 13 -14.60 0.49 -1.48
C GLY A 13 -15.94 0.02 -2.06
N LEU A 14 -16.10 0.02 -3.39
CA LEU A 14 -17.27 -0.52 -4.08
C LEU A 14 -17.15 -2.03 -4.38
N VAL A 15 -15.94 -2.59 -4.28
CA VAL A 15 -15.64 -3.98 -4.65
C VAL A 15 -15.38 -4.84 -3.42
N ALA A 16 -14.69 -4.28 -2.42
CA ALA A 16 -14.31 -5.00 -1.21
C ALA A 16 -14.34 -4.09 0.01
N GLU A 17 -14.95 -4.59 1.07
CA GLU A 17 -14.93 -3.93 2.37
C GLU A 17 -13.65 -4.26 3.15
N TYR A 18 -13.32 -3.41 4.13
CA TYR A 18 -12.20 -3.64 5.04
C TYR A 18 -12.32 -4.96 5.81
N SER A 19 -13.55 -5.38 6.15
CA SER A 19 -13.84 -6.65 6.82
C SER A 19 -13.27 -7.84 6.06
N PHE A 20 -13.49 -7.88 4.73
CA PHE A 20 -12.95 -8.91 3.85
C PHE A 20 -11.42 -8.92 3.82
N LEU A 21 -10.78 -7.75 3.71
CA LEU A 21 -9.31 -7.67 3.71
C LEU A 21 -8.71 -8.14 5.06
N LYS A 22 -9.40 -7.86 6.16
CA LYS A 22 -8.98 -8.31 7.49
C LYS A 22 -9.01 -9.84 7.63
N GLU A 23 -9.97 -10.52 7.00
CA GLU A 23 -10.02 -11.99 6.94
C GLU A 23 -8.84 -12.59 6.16
N LEU A 24 -8.22 -11.84 5.25
CA LEU A 24 -7.02 -12.20 4.51
C LEU A 24 -5.71 -11.79 5.22
N ASP A 25 -5.75 -11.57 6.53
CA ASP A 25 -4.62 -11.13 7.37
C ASP A 25 -4.02 -9.78 6.97
N VAL A 26 -4.80 -8.88 6.34
CA VAL A 26 -4.39 -7.50 6.12
C VAL A 26 -4.50 -6.72 7.43
N VAL A 27 -3.38 -6.62 8.15
CA VAL A 27 -3.33 -5.96 9.48
C VAL A 27 -3.28 -4.43 9.41
N LYS A 28 -2.66 -3.88 8.35
CA LYS A 28 -2.40 -2.45 8.20
C LYS A 28 -2.55 -2.01 6.75
N MET A 29 -3.13 -0.84 6.56
CA MET A 29 -3.30 -0.17 5.26
C MET A 29 -2.77 1.26 5.35
N PHE A 30 -2.04 1.69 4.33
CA PHE A 30 -1.43 3.01 4.24
C PHE A 30 -1.66 3.60 2.85
N GLN A 31 -1.62 4.93 2.73
CA GLN A 31 -1.47 5.58 1.44
C GLN A 31 0.00 5.49 1.00
N LEU A 32 0.24 5.28 -0.30
CA LEU A 32 1.57 5.33 -0.89
C LEU A 32 2.06 6.79 -0.91
N LYS A 33 3.20 7.03 -0.27
CA LYS A 33 3.85 8.35 -0.19
C LYS A 33 5.36 8.17 -0.31
N PRO A 34 6.09 9.14 -0.90
CA PRO A 34 7.55 9.09 -0.96
C PRO A 34 8.16 9.13 0.45
N GLY A 35 9.37 8.60 0.62
CA GLY A 35 10.08 8.49 1.90
C GLY A 35 10.16 7.07 2.45
N CYS A 36 10.58 6.93 3.72
CA CYS A 36 10.70 5.63 4.36
C CYS A 36 9.32 5.01 4.64
N LEU A 37 9.21 3.70 4.45
CA LEU A 37 8.06 2.96 4.97
C LEU A 37 8.03 3.06 6.50
N PRO A 38 6.83 3.18 7.12
CA PRO A 38 6.72 3.15 8.56
C PRO A 38 7.28 1.85 9.12
N SER A 39 7.89 1.89 10.31
CA SER A 39 8.29 0.67 11.00
C SER A 39 7.04 -0.16 11.36
N ILE A 40 6.86 -1.27 10.67
CA ILE A 40 5.69 -2.14 10.80
C ILE A 40 6.13 -3.60 10.93
N SER A 41 5.64 -4.27 11.96
CA SER A 41 5.86 -5.70 12.16
C SER A 41 4.85 -6.50 11.34
N VAL A 42 5.14 -6.69 10.06
CA VAL A 42 4.34 -7.51 9.13
C VAL A 42 5.27 -8.38 8.28
N LYS A 43 4.79 -9.56 7.88
CA LYS A 43 5.56 -10.47 7.03
C LYS A 43 5.65 -10.00 5.57
N ASN A 44 4.57 -9.41 5.07
CA ASN A 44 4.44 -9.03 3.66
C ASN A 44 4.01 -7.57 3.52
N ILE A 45 4.56 -6.90 2.52
CA ILE A 45 4.14 -5.57 2.07
C ILE A 45 3.64 -5.71 0.64
N LEU A 46 2.43 -5.19 0.36
CA LEU A 46 1.81 -5.23 -0.95
C LEU A 46 1.54 -3.80 -1.42
N PHE A 47 1.97 -3.46 -2.62
CA PHE A 47 1.66 -2.18 -3.26
C PHE A 47 0.52 -2.39 -4.26
N ILE A 48 -0.57 -1.63 -4.11
CA ILE A 48 -1.69 -1.63 -5.05
C ILE A 48 -1.77 -0.23 -5.66
N THR A 49 -1.36 -0.12 -6.92
CA THR A 49 -1.17 1.16 -7.62
C THR A 49 -1.63 1.09 -9.06
N ARG A 50 -1.93 2.25 -9.66
CA ARG A 50 -2.07 2.37 -11.11
C ARG A 50 -0.68 2.27 -11.78
N PRO A 51 -0.60 1.83 -13.05
CA PRO A 51 0.67 1.66 -13.76
C PRO A 51 1.23 3.02 -14.24
N GLU A 52 1.61 3.89 -13.29
CA GLU A 52 2.16 5.22 -13.53
C GLU A 52 3.62 5.28 -13.09
N VAL A 53 4.47 5.93 -13.91
CA VAL A 53 5.92 6.01 -13.66
C VAL A 53 6.23 6.67 -12.32
N GLU A 54 5.53 7.76 -11.99
CA GLU A 54 5.71 8.49 -10.72
C GLU A 54 5.43 7.60 -9.49
N LEU A 55 4.48 6.66 -9.58
CA LEU A 55 4.18 5.72 -8.51
C LEU A 55 5.26 4.63 -8.40
N MET A 56 5.86 4.22 -9.52
CA MET A 56 6.99 3.28 -9.50
C MET A 56 8.24 3.91 -8.88
N ASP A 57 8.52 5.18 -9.18
CA ASP A 57 9.60 5.95 -8.56
C ASP A 57 9.38 6.07 -7.05
N CYS A 58 8.14 6.33 -6.62
CA CYS A 58 7.74 6.37 -5.22
C CYS A 58 7.98 5.02 -4.52
N ILE A 59 7.59 3.90 -5.14
CA ILE A 59 7.84 2.55 -4.61
C ILE A 59 9.34 2.28 -4.50
N ALA A 60 10.12 2.65 -5.52
CA ALA A 60 11.57 2.48 -5.49
C ALA A 60 12.22 3.29 -4.35
N ASP A 61 11.79 4.52 -4.11
CA ASP A 61 12.25 5.35 -2.98
C ASP A 61 11.90 4.72 -1.62
N ASN A 62 10.68 4.18 -1.49
CA ASN A 62 10.25 3.45 -0.29
C ASN A 62 11.12 2.23 0.02
N LEU A 63 11.53 1.47 -1.01
CA LEU A 63 12.34 0.26 -0.86
C LEU A 63 13.81 0.58 -0.55
N HIS A 64 14.41 1.56 -1.24
CA HIS A 64 15.81 1.93 -1.02
C HIS A 64 16.06 2.60 0.34
N ARG A 65 15.04 3.25 0.91
CA ARG A 65 15.12 3.87 2.24
C ARG A 65 14.65 2.96 3.37
N TYR A 66 14.31 1.71 3.07
CA TYR A 66 13.96 0.73 4.08
C TYR A 66 15.24 0.10 4.63
N GLU A 67 15.75 0.67 5.73
CA GLU A 67 16.83 0.07 6.54
C GLU A 67 16.27 -0.82 7.66
#